data_AF-A0A524EBE6-F1
#
_entry.id   AF-A0A524EBE6-F1
#
_cell.length_a   1.000
_cell.length_b   1.000
_cell.length_c   1.000
_cell.angle_alpha   90.00
_cell.angle_beta   90.00
_cell.angle_gamma   90.00
#
_symmetry.space_group_name_H-M   'P 1'
#
loop_
_entity.id
_entity.type
_entity.pdbx_description
1 polymer ?
#
loop_
_entity_poly.entity_id
_entity_poly.type
_entity_poly.pdbx_seq_one_letter_code
_entity_poly.pdbx_strand_id
1 'polypeptide(L)'
;MEELDKVLQALDVVERYEEYLFRKIWGKMLIVIGIVFPLGALISLNATILASVIGLDADVISLLANVIIFTLLLGYIAYSFYESWKTVGDRPDEESQDSLHGPLIGIVWFLSFVMTSFTPEALRLVSLLWAASVACLLTFLILRAVGSHGRVKILLLLGISLGVISFPLLLVSDTVLLGYLALTAFSLCFIIAGLAMNRMATAMLRSRT
;
A
#
# COMPACT_ATOMS: atom_id res chain seq x y z
N MET A 1 41.69 -10.32 8.62
CA MET A 1 41.13 -9.89 7.32
C MET A 1 40.15 -10.93 6.80
N GLU A 2 40.52 -12.22 6.72
CA GLU A 2 39.63 -13.26 6.19
C GLU A 2 38.33 -13.50 7.00
N GLU A 3 38.37 -13.36 8.33
CA GLU A 3 37.16 -13.45 9.16
C GLU A 3 36.25 -12.22 9.03
N LEU A 4 36.82 -11.04 8.84
CA LEU A 4 36.06 -9.81 8.59
C LEU A 4 35.32 -9.90 7.25
N ASP A 5 35.97 -10.44 6.21
CA ASP A 5 35.34 -10.65 4.91
C ASP A 5 34.20 -11.69 4.99
N LYS A 6 34.37 -12.77 5.77
CA LYS A 6 33.30 -13.76 6.00
C LYS A 6 32.10 -13.15 6.75
N VAL A 7 32.35 -12.27 7.73
CA VAL A 7 31.30 -11.54 8.45
C VAL A 7 30.57 -10.56 7.54
N LEU A 8 31.29 -9.78 6.73
CA LEU A 8 30.70 -8.86 5.75
C LEU A 8 29.86 -9.61 4.70
N GLN A 9 30.34 -10.77 4.25
CA GLN A 9 29.63 -11.61 3.29
C GLN A 9 28.37 -12.23 3.90
N ALA A 10 28.39 -12.62 5.17
CA ALA A 10 27.20 -13.09 5.89
C ALA A 10 26.18 -11.97 6.09
N LEU A 11 26.62 -10.76 6.46
CA LEU A 11 25.77 -9.58 6.61
C LEU A 11 25.08 -9.21 5.28
N ASP A 12 25.81 -9.21 4.16
CA ASP A 12 25.24 -8.95 2.83
C ASP A 12 24.19 -10.01 2.42
N VAL A 13 24.38 -11.28 2.81
CA VAL A 13 23.38 -12.32 2.57
C VAL A 13 22.11 -12.11 3.38
N VAL A 14 22.23 -11.68 4.65
CA VAL A 14 21.08 -11.39 5.53
C VAL A 14 20.33 -10.14 5.06
N GLU A 15 21.04 -9.05 4.77
CA GLU A 15 20.45 -7.78 4.29
C GLU A 15 19.66 -8.00 2.99
N ARG A 16 20.21 -8.79 2.04
CA ARG A 16 19.50 -9.17 0.80
C ARG A 16 18.26 -10.03 1.05
N TYR A 17 18.28 -10.90 2.07
CA TYR A 17 17.14 -11.75 2.39
C TYR A 17 16.00 -10.95 3.03
N GLU A 18 16.32 -10.02 3.93
CA GLU A 18 15.35 -9.08 4.51
C GLU A 18 14.75 -8.18 3.42
N GLU A 19 15.57 -7.65 2.50
CA GLU A 19 15.09 -6.87 1.36
C GLU A 19 14.18 -7.70 0.43
N TYR A 20 14.51 -8.98 0.21
CA TYR A 20 13.66 -9.91 -0.56
C TYR A 20 12.28 -10.11 0.10
N LEU A 21 12.25 -10.44 1.39
CA LEU A 21 11.01 -10.65 2.13
C LEU A 21 10.16 -9.39 2.13
N PHE A 22 10.77 -8.24 2.41
CA PHE A 22 10.13 -6.94 2.37
C PHE A 22 9.43 -6.69 1.02
N ARG A 23 10.17 -6.83 -0.09
CA ARG A 23 9.63 -6.62 -1.45
C ARG A 23 8.49 -7.58 -1.77
N LYS A 24 8.57 -8.83 -1.32
CA LYS A 24 7.53 -9.85 -1.55
C LYS A 24 6.25 -9.55 -0.78
N ILE A 25 6.38 -9.15 0.49
CA ILE A 25 5.24 -8.83 1.35
C ILE A 25 4.55 -7.55 0.84
N TRP A 26 5.33 -6.49 0.60
CA TRP A 26 4.79 -5.25 0.04
C TRP A 26 4.20 -5.45 -1.36
N GLY A 27 4.83 -6.27 -2.20
CA GLY A 27 4.31 -6.59 -3.54
C GLY A 27 2.91 -7.21 -3.48
N LYS A 28 2.69 -8.18 -2.58
CA LYS A 28 1.36 -8.75 -2.33
C LYS A 28 0.39 -7.73 -1.74
N MET A 29 0.83 -6.93 -0.77
CA MET A 29 -0.01 -5.92 -0.12
C MET A 29 -0.52 -4.87 -1.11
N LEU A 30 0.34 -4.38 -2.00
CA LEU A 30 -0.05 -3.43 -3.05
C LEU A 30 -1.10 -4.04 -3.98
N ILE A 31 -0.97 -5.30 -4.38
CA ILE A 31 -1.97 -5.99 -5.21
C ILE A 31 -3.31 -6.08 -4.47
N VAL A 32 -3.31 -6.48 -3.19
CA VAL A 32 -4.53 -6.58 -2.39
C VAL A 32 -5.20 -5.21 -2.22
N ILE A 33 -4.44 -4.16 -1.92
CA ILE A 33 -4.95 -2.79 -1.84
C ILE A 33 -5.58 -2.38 -3.17
N GLY A 34 -4.90 -2.64 -4.29
CA GLY A 34 -5.39 -2.33 -5.64
C GLY A 34 -6.63 -3.09 -6.08
N ILE A 35 -7.05 -4.14 -5.35
CA ILE A 35 -8.25 -4.92 -5.65
C ILE A 35 -9.36 -4.61 -4.64
N VAL A 36 -9.08 -4.76 -3.34
CA VAL A 36 -10.09 -4.70 -2.28
C VAL A 36 -10.63 -3.29 -2.11
N PHE A 37 -9.75 -2.28 -2.13
CA PHE A 37 -10.17 -0.89 -1.91
C PHE A 37 -11.09 -0.38 -3.04
N PRO A 38 -10.75 -0.55 -4.33
CA PRO A 38 -11.63 -0.14 -5.43
C PRO A 38 -12.93 -0.93 -5.49
N LEU A 39 -12.91 -2.24 -5.21
CA LEU A 39 -14.13 -3.05 -5.21
C LEU A 39 -15.16 -2.53 -4.21
N GLY A 40 -14.73 -2.20 -3.01
CA GLY A 40 -15.69 -1.72 -2.02
C GLY A 40 -16.11 -0.27 -2.26
N ALA A 41 -15.25 0.58 -2.82
CA ALA A 41 -15.68 1.89 -3.32
C ALA A 41 -16.74 1.76 -4.46
N LEU A 42 -16.59 0.77 -5.34
CA LEU A 42 -17.58 0.45 -6.39
C LEU A 42 -18.91 -0.01 -5.80
N ILE A 43 -18.89 -0.84 -4.77
CA ILE A 43 -20.11 -1.26 -4.06
C ILE A 43 -20.81 -0.03 -3.48
N SER A 44 -20.06 0.88 -2.85
CA SER A 44 -20.62 2.12 -2.30
C SER A 44 -21.19 3.06 -3.39
N LEU A 45 -20.51 3.20 -4.53
CA LEU A 45 -21.01 3.98 -5.67
C LEU A 45 -22.30 3.41 -6.29
N ASN A 46 -22.48 2.09 -6.22
CA ASN A 46 -23.65 1.38 -6.73
C ASN A 46 -24.63 0.97 -5.61
N ALA A 47 -24.50 1.54 -4.42
CA ALA A 47 -25.26 1.12 -3.24
C ALA A 47 -26.78 1.27 -3.43
N THR A 48 -27.23 2.28 -4.17
CA THR A 48 -28.65 2.49 -4.51
C THR A 48 -29.21 1.38 -5.40
N ILE A 49 -28.40 0.89 -6.35
CA ILE A 49 -28.78 -0.22 -7.22
C ILE A 49 -28.83 -1.52 -6.40
N LEU A 50 -27.79 -1.78 -5.59
CA LEU A 50 -27.77 -2.96 -4.72
C LEU A 50 -28.92 -2.96 -3.69
N ALA A 51 -29.24 -1.78 -3.13
CA ALA A 51 -30.34 -1.58 -2.20
C ALA A 51 -31.67 -2.04 -2.78
N SER A 52 -31.94 -1.65 -4.03
CA SER A 52 -33.18 -2.03 -4.72
C SER A 52 -33.31 -3.52 -5.00
N VAL A 53 -32.20 -4.24 -5.16
CA VAL A 53 -32.18 -5.69 -5.41
C VAL A 53 -32.29 -6.49 -4.11
N ILE A 54 -31.66 -6.02 -3.03
CA ILE A 54 -31.54 -6.77 -1.77
C ILE A 54 -32.67 -6.38 -0.78
N GLY A 55 -33.37 -5.27 -1.01
CA GLY A 55 -34.42 -4.78 -0.12
C GLY A 55 -33.89 -4.17 1.19
N LEU A 56 -32.66 -3.65 1.16
CA LEU A 56 -32.01 -2.97 2.28
C LEU A 56 -31.76 -1.51 1.95
N ASP A 57 -31.62 -0.67 2.97
CA ASP A 57 -31.27 0.74 2.79
C ASP A 57 -29.86 0.91 2.20
N ALA A 58 -29.72 1.84 1.25
CA ALA A 58 -28.43 2.12 0.59
C ALA A 58 -27.34 2.55 1.58
N ASP A 59 -27.71 3.26 2.64
CA ASP A 59 -26.79 3.67 3.70
C ASP A 59 -26.25 2.46 4.48
N VAL A 60 -27.09 1.44 4.72
CA VAL A 60 -26.68 0.20 5.40
C VAL A 60 -25.73 -0.60 4.51
N ILE A 61 -25.98 -0.66 3.20
CA ILE A 61 -25.10 -1.34 2.24
C ILE A 61 -23.75 -0.64 2.13
N SER A 62 -23.75 0.69 2.03
CA SER A 62 -22.52 1.50 2.00
C SER A 62 -21.71 1.34 3.29
N LEU A 63 -22.38 1.34 4.45
CA LEU A 63 -21.74 1.10 5.75
C LEU A 63 -21.11 -0.30 5.81
N LEU A 64 -21.86 -1.35 5.43
CA LEU A 64 -21.36 -2.72 5.41
C LEU A 64 -20.16 -2.87 4.47
N ALA A 65 -20.23 -2.30 3.27
CA ALA A 65 -19.13 -2.29 2.32
C ALA A 65 -17.88 -1.65 2.94
N ASN A 66 -18.01 -0.47 3.53
CA ASN A 66 -16.89 0.22 4.18
C ASN A 66 -16.32 -0.57 5.36
N VAL A 67 -17.15 -1.20 6.20
CA VAL A 67 -16.70 -2.04 7.32
C VAL A 67 -15.95 -3.28 6.81
N ILE A 68 -16.46 -3.95 5.78
CA ILE A 68 -15.81 -5.12 5.18
C ILE A 68 -14.46 -4.72 4.57
N ILE A 69 -14.41 -3.63 3.78
CA ILE A 69 -13.16 -3.10 3.21
C ILE A 69 -12.16 -2.81 4.31
N PHE A 70 -12.58 -2.06 5.34
CA PHE A 70 -11.72 -1.65 6.43
C PHE A 70 -11.15 -2.85 7.17
N THR A 71 -12.01 -3.84 7.46
CA THR A 71 -11.60 -5.08 8.15
C THR A 71 -10.66 -5.92 7.29
N LEU A 72 -10.94 -6.07 5.99
CA LEU A 72 -10.09 -6.84 5.08
C LEU A 72 -8.74 -6.15 4.86
N LEU A 73 -8.72 -4.84 4.63
CA LEU A 73 -7.49 -4.09 4.40
C LEU A 73 -6.65 -4.00 5.67
N LEU A 74 -7.21 -3.56 6.79
CA LEU A 74 -6.44 -3.49 8.04
C LEU A 74 -6.05 -4.87 8.53
N GLY A 75 -6.94 -5.85 8.46
CA GLY A 75 -6.64 -7.23 8.82
C GLY A 75 -5.48 -7.79 8.00
N TYR A 76 -5.52 -7.62 6.68
CA TYR A 76 -4.47 -8.10 5.79
C TYR A 76 -3.15 -7.33 5.95
N ILE A 77 -3.21 -6.01 6.10
CA ILE A 77 -2.04 -5.15 6.33
C ILE A 77 -1.40 -5.53 7.68
N ALA A 78 -2.17 -5.54 8.77
CA ALA A 78 -1.69 -5.89 10.10
C ALA A 78 -1.11 -7.31 10.13
N TYR A 79 -1.77 -8.28 9.50
CA TYR A 79 -1.26 -9.65 9.35
C TYR A 79 0.08 -9.68 8.59
N SER A 80 0.16 -8.98 7.45
CA SER A 80 1.37 -8.94 6.61
C SER A 80 2.56 -8.32 7.33
N PHE A 81 2.34 -7.23 8.09
CA PHE A 81 3.36 -6.59 8.90
C PHE A 81 3.73 -7.44 10.13
N TYR A 82 2.76 -8.11 10.78
CA TYR A 82 3.02 -9.03 11.88
C TYR A 82 3.86 -10.24 11.44
N GLU A 83 3.56 -10.83 10.29
CA GLU A 83 4.34 -11.93 9.72
C GLU A 83 5.77 -11.49 9.40
N SER A 84 5.94 -10.29 8.82
CA SER A 84 7.26 -9.68 8.57
C SER A 84 8.02 -9.33 9.86
N TRP A 85 7.31 -8.88 10.89
CA TRP A 85 7.86 -8.52 12.19
C TRP A 85 8.39 -9.74 12.92
N LYS A 86 7.60 -10.83 12.94
CA LYS A 86 7.97 -12.10 13.57
C LYS A 86 9.23 -12.70 12.96
N THR A 87 9.45 -12.54 11.65
CA THR A 87 10.69 -13.01 11.00
C THR A 87 11.95 -12.23 11.39
N VAL A 88 11.81 -11.02 11.96
CA VAL A 88 12.94 -10.19 12.41
C VAL A 88 13.10 -10.24 13.94
N GLY A 89 12.00 -10.42 14.69
CA GLY A 89 11.95 -10.34 16.16
C GLY A 89 12.44 -11.57 16.94
N ASP A 90 12.83 -12.67 16.29
CA ASP A 90 13.39 -13.85 16.97
C ASP A 90 14.90 -13.69 17.33
N ARG A 91 15.45 -12.47 17.29
CA ARG A 91 16.81 -12.19 17.78
C ARG A 91 16.76 -11.90 19.29
N PRO A 92 17.35 -12.74 20.16
CA PRO A 92 17.19 -12.63 21.62
C PRO A 92 17.92 -11.44 22.28
N ASP A 93 18.82 -10.74 21.57
CA ASP A 93 19.91 -9.99 22.22
C ASP A 93 20.01 -8.49 21.87
N GLU A 94 19.06 -7.88 21.15
CA GLU A 94 19.13 -6.44 20.84
C GLU A 94 17.95 -5.66 21.46
N GLU A 95 18.28 -4.66 22.28
CA GLU A 95 17.35 -3.67 22.83
C GLU A 95 16.45 -3.13 21.71
N SER A 96 15.14 -3.18 21.95
CA SER A 96 14.04 -2.99 20.99
C SER A 96 13.88 -1.55 20.43
N GLN A 97 14.96 -0.80 20.22
CA GLN A 97 14.89 0.61 19.82
C GLN A 97 14.62 0.83 18.31
N ASP A 98 14.85 -0.16 17.43
CA ASP A 98 15.03 0.14 16.00
C ASP A 98 13.82 -0.06 15.05
N SER A 99 12.60 -0.12 15.59
CA SER A 99 11.52 -0.77 14.86
C SER A 99 10.20 -0.02 14.64
N LEU A 100 10.10 1.19 15.16
CA LEU A 100 8.85 1.98 15.13
C LEU A 100 8.44 2.46 13.73
N HIS A 101 9.22 2.16 12.69
CA HIS A 101 8.92 2.57 11.31
C HIS A 101 7.64 1.91 10.76
N GLY A 102 7.30 0.67 11.16
CA GLY A 102 6.05 0.01 10.77
C GLY A 102 4.80 0.75 11.27
N PRO A 103 4.67 0.99 12.59
CA PRO A 103 3.63 1.84 13.15
C PRO A 103 3.57 3.24 12.53
N LEU A 104 4.73 3.87 12.27
CA LEU A 104 4.80 5.19 11.65
C LEU A 104 4.24 5.18 10.22
N ILE A 105 4.55 4.16 9.42
CA ILE A 105 3.94 3.96 8.09
C ILE A 105 2.42 3.81 8.23
N GLY A 106 1.94 3.01 9.18
CA GLY A 106 0.51 2.86 9.46
C GLY A 106 -0.18 4.19 9.77
N ILE A 107 0.43 5.02 10.64
CA ILE A 107 -0.07 6.36 10.99
C ILE A 107 -0.11 7.28 9.76
N VAL A 108 0.95 7.29 8.95
CA VAL A 108 1.00 8.08 7.71
C VAL A 108 -0.13 7.71 6.76
N TRP A 109 -0.37 6.41 6.56
CA TRP A 109 -1.46 5.93 5.72
C TRP A 109 -2.82 6.34 6.31
N PHE A 110 -3.04 6.08 7.60
CA PHE A 110 -4.26 6.46 8.28
C PHE A 110 -4.55 7.96 8.15
N LEU A 111 -3.59 8.82 8.49
CA LEU A 111 -3.74 10.27 8.40
C LEU A 111 -4.00 10.72 6.95
N SER A 112 -3.28 10.17 5.97
CA SER A 112 -3.47 10.53 4.56
C SER A 112 -4.90 10.25 4.10
N PHE A 113 -5.46 9.10 4.47
CA PHE A 113 -6.83 8.74 4.10
C PHE A 113 -7.89 9.45 4.95
N VAL A 114 -7.65 9.71 6.24
CA VAL A 114 -8.55 10.55 7.06
C VAL A 114 -8.62 11.97 6.50
N MET A 115 -7.51 12.53 6.01
CA MET A 115 -7.53 13.87 5.41
C MET A 115 -8.45 13.98 4.19
N THR A 116 -8.78 12.86 3.51
CA THR A 116 -9.72 12.85 2.38
C THR A 116 -11.15 13.22 2.80
N SER A 117 -11.54 12.98 4.06
CA SER A 117 -12.89 13.33 4.53
C SER A 117 -13.12 14.84 4.62
N PHE A 118 -12.07 15.65 4.59
CA PHE A 118 -12.16 17.12 4.56
C PHE A 118 -12.23 17.68 3.14
N THR A 119 -12.11 16.84 2.12
CA THR A 119 -12.23 17.29 0.73
C THR A 119 -13.70 17.40 0.32
N PRO A 120 -14.05 18.37 -0.56
CA PRO A 120 -15.39 18.49 -1.10
C PRO A 120 -15.84 17.19 -1.76
N GLU A 121 -17.14 16.87 -1.69
CA GLU A 121 -17.69 15.61 -2.20
C GLU A 121 -17.37 15.37 -3.68
N ALA A 122 -17.39 16.43 -4.49
CA ALA A 122 -17.01 16.40 -5.90
C ALA A 122 -15.57 15.92 -6.17
N LEU A 123 -14.67 16.13 -5.20
CA LEU A 123 -13.26 15.74 -5.29
C LEU A 123 -12.94 14.48 -4.48
N ARG A 124 -13.92 13.93 -3.76
CA ARG A 124 -13.67 12.89 -2.76
C ARG A 124 -12.99 11.66 -3.36
N LEU A 125 -13.40 11.22 -4.55
CA LEU A 125 -12.79 10.07 -5.24
C LEU A 125 -11.39 10.36 -5.78
N VAL A 126 -11.14 11.58 -6.27
CA VAL A 126 -9.80 12.01 -6.73
C VAL A 126 -8.86 12.18 -5.54
N SER A 127 -9.37 12.64 -4.40
CA SER A 127 -8.59 12.80 -3.17
C SER A 127 -8.04 11.48 -2.63
N LEU A 128 -8.65 10.34 -2.98
CA LEU A 128 -8.12 9.01 -2.67
C LEU A 128 -6.79 8.75 -3.38
N LEU A 129 -6.64 9.22 -4.63
CA LEU A 129 -5.38 9.16 -5.37
C LEU A 129 -4.33 10.06 -4.72
N TRP A 130 -4.72 11.24 -4.24
CA TRP A 130 -3.83 12.16 -3.52
C TRP A 130 -3.36 11.57 -2.18
N ALA A 131 -4.29 11.01 -1.40
CA ALA A 131 -3.97 10.34 -0.15
C ALA A 131 -3.01 9.18 -0.37
N ALA A 132 -3.29 8.33 -1.36
CA ALA A 132 -2.41 7.23 -1.71
C ALA A 132 -1.05 7.71 -2.23
N SER A 133 -1.01 8.80 -3.01
CA SER A 133 0.22 9.43 -3.48
C SER A 133 1.09 9.87 -2.30
N VAL A 134 0.54 10.69 -1.40
CA VAL A 134 1.23 11.21 -0.21
C VAL A 134 1.68 10.07 0.69
N ALA A 135 0.82 9.09 0.95
CA ALA A 135 1.15 7.94 1.77
C ALA A 135 2.33 7.14 1.19
N CYS A 136 2.35 6.89 -0.13
CA CYS A 136 3.45 6.20 -0.79
C CYS A 136 4.77 6.99 -0.74
N LEU A 137 4.72 8.30 -0.98
CA LEU A 137 5.90 9.17 -0.92
C LEU A 137 6.49 9.24 0.49
N LEU A 138 5.65 9.43 1.50
CA LEU A 138 6.08 9.47 2.90
C LEU A 138 6.58 8.11 3.37
N THR A 139 5.93 7.01 2.98
CA THR A 139 6.42 5.64 3.24
C THR A 139 7.82 5.45 2.66
N PHE A 140 8.05 5.90 1.43
CA PHE A 140 9.38 5.84 0.82
C PHE A 140 10.41 6.67 1.60
N LEU A 141 10.07 7.87 2.04
CA LEU A 141 10.97 8.71 2.84
C LEU A 141 11.31 8.07 4.20
N ILE A 142 10.33 7.48 4.89
CA ILE A 142 10.53 6.76 6.14
C ILE A 142 11.51 5.60 5.93
N LEU A 143 11.23 4.74 4.94
CA LEU A 143 12.09 3.58 4.63
C LEU A 143 13.49 3.98 4.18
N ARG A 144 13.64 5.14 3.53
CA ARG A 144 14.94 5.68 3.13
C ARG A 144 15.71 6.24 4.33
N ALA A 145 15.04 6.87 5.29
CA ALA A 145 15.67 7.42 6.48
C ALA A 145 16.18 6.32 7.44
N VAL A 146 15.47 5.19 7.53
CA VAL A 146 15.85 4.03 8.37
C VAL A 146 16.98 3.19 7.74
N GLY A 147 17.34 3.43 6.48
CA GLY A 147 18.50 2.79 5.84
C GLY A 147 18.30 1.32 5.41
N SER A 148 17.37 0.58 6.03
CA SER A 148 17.18 -0.88 5.79
C SER A 148 16.58 -1.22 4.42
N HIS A 149 15.73 -0.35 3.85
CA HIS A 149 14.96 -0.67 2.63
C HIS A 149 14.92 0.48 1.59
N GLY A 150 15.81 1.48 1.72
CA GLY A 150 15.83 2.71 0.93
C GLY A 150 16.06 2.54 -0.59
N ARG A 151 16.37 1.33 -1.06
CA ARG A 151 16.55 1.01 -2.50
C ARG A 151 15.25 0.70 -3.24
N VAL A 152 14.12 0.60 -2.54
CA VAL A 152 12.81 0.28 -3.14
C VAL A 152 12.17 1.54 -3.74
N LYS A 153 12.64 1.95 -4.93
CA LYS A 153 12.12 3.12 -5.67
C LYS A 153 10.67 2.97 -6.17
N ILE A 154 10.09 1.77 -6.08
CA ILE A 154 8.73 1.51 -6.58
C ILE A 154 7.69 2.35 -5.84
N LEU A 155 7.81 2.51 -4.52
CA LEU A 155 6.86 3.32 -3.74
C LEU A 155 6.94 4.81 -4.12
N LEU A 156 8.14 5.32 -4.39
CA LEU A 156 8.34 6.66 -4.91
C LEU A 156 7.65 6.84 -6.28
N LEU A 157 7.91 5.92 -7.21
CA LEU A 157 7.32 5.98 -8.55
C LEU A 157 5.79 5.86 -8.50
N LEU A 158 5.27 4.94 -7.69
CA LEU A 158 3.84 4.77 -7.46
C LEU A 158 3.20 6.07 -6.93
N GLY A 159 3.82 6.67 -5.92
CA GLY A 159 3.36 7.93 -5.34
C GLY A 159 3.29 9.05 -6.38
N ILE A 160 4.36 9.22 -7.17
CA ILE A 160 4.39 10.22 -8.25
C ILE A 160 3.33 9.91 -9.31
N SER A 161 3.21 8.66 -9.76
CA SER A 161 2.24 8.27 -10.78
C SER A 161 0.80 8.56 -10.35
N LEU A 162 0.43 8.23 -9.12
CA LEU A 162 -0.90 8.52 -8.57
C LEU A 162 -1.18 10.03 -8.54
N GLY A 163 -0.20 10.83 -8.11
CA GLY A 163 -0.29 12.29 -8.12
C GLY A 163 -0.47 12.84 -9.54
N VAL A 164 0.37 12.41 -10.49
CA VAL A 164 0.32 12.87 -11.89
C VAL A 164 -0.98 12.47 -12.57
N ILE A 165 -1.45 11.23 -12.40
CA ILE A 165 -2.70 10.74 -13.02
C ILE A 165 -3.93 11.45 -12.45
N SER A 166 -3.87 11.96 -11.21
CA SER A 166 -4.99 12.68 -10.62
C SER A 166 -5.31 14.00 -11.33
N PHE A 167 -4.32 14.68 -11.92
CA PHE A 167 -4.53 15.98 -12.58
C PHE A 167 -5.43 15.94 -13.82
N PRO A 168 -5.21 15.05 -14.82
CA PRO A 168 -6.11 14.97 -15.97
C PRO A 168 -7.53 14.53 -15.57
N LEU A 169 -7.68 13.80 -14.47
CA LEU A 169 -9.00 13.41 -13.96
C LEU A 169 -9.81 14.63 -13.47
N LEU A 170 -9.16 15.69 -12.99
CA LEU A 170 -9.85 16.93 -12.59
C LEU A 170 -10.58 17.63 -13.75
N LEU A 171 -10.26 17.28 -15.00
CA LEU A 171 -10.91 17.84 -16.19
C LEU A 171 -12.22 17.13 -16.54
N VAL A 172 -12.54 16.01 -15.87
CA VAL A 172 -13.77 15.24 -16.11
C VAL A 172 -14.89 15.80 -15.25
N SER A 173 -15.87 16.43 -15.90
CA SER A 173 -17.03 17.03 -15.22
C SER A 173 -18.08 16.02 -14.75
N ASP A 174 -18.15 14.85 -15.39
CA ASP A 174 -19.07 13.78 -15.02
C ASP A 174 -18.52 13.04 -13.79
N THR A 175 -19.18 13.20 -12.64
CA THR A 175 -18.76 12.65 -11.34
C THR A 175 -18.78 11.13 -11.30
N VAL A 176 -19.68 10.49 -12.04
CA VAL A 176 -19.79 9.03 -12.11
C VAL A 176 -18.63 8.48 -12.92
N LEU A 177 -18.41 9.04 -14.13
CA LEU A 177 -17.29 8.65 -14.98
C LEU A 177 -15.95 8.92 -14.29
N LEU A 178 -15.80 10.07 -13.63
CA LEU A 178 -14.64 10.42 -12.82
C LEU A 178 -14.37 9.37 -11.75
N GLY A 179 -15.41 8.91 -11.05
CA GLY A 179 -15.29 7.87 -10.03
C GLY A 179 -14.74 6.57 -10.58
N TYR A 180 -15.31 6.06 -11.69
CA TYR A 180 -14.82 4.84 -12.33
C TYR A 180 -13.38 4.96 -12.82
N LEU A 181 -13.02 6.09 -13.43
CA LEU A 181 -11.66 6.34 -13.91
C LEU A 181 -10.66 6.45 -12.77
N ALA A 182 -11.01 7.15 -11.69
CA ALA A 182 -10.16 7.28 -10.50
C ALA A 182 -9.90 5.93 -9.84
N LEU A 183 -10.95 5.10 -9.66
CA LEU A 183 -10.81 3.76 -9.09
C LEU A 183 -10.01 2.84 -10.01
N THR A 184 -10.21 2.92 -11.33
CA THR A 184 -9.45 2.12 -12.30
C THR A 184 -7.97 2.51 -12.29
N ALA A 185 -7.66 3.81 -12.30
CA ALA A 185 -6.30 4.32 -12.19
C ALA A 185 -5.64 3.85 -10.89
N PHE A 186 -6.35 3.95 -9.76
CA PHE A 186 -5.91 3.43 -8.47
C PHE A 186 -5.55 1.94 -8.56
N SER A 187 -6.48 1.09 -9.04
CA SER A 187 -6.26 -0.35 -9.17
C SER A 187 -5.03 -0.68 -10.00
N LEU A 188 -4.93 -0.09 -11.20
CA LEU A 188 -3.86 -0.36 -12.14
C LEU A 188 -2.50 0.03 -11.56
N CYS A 189 -2.39 1.23 -10.98
CA CYS A 189 -1.14 1.69 -10.37
C CYS A 189 -0.67 0.75 -9.27
N PHE A 190 -1.55 0.37 -8.34
CA PHE A 190 -1.22 -0.50 -7.22
C PHE A 190 -0.87 -1.93 -7.65
N ILE A 191 -1.65 -2.52 -8.57
CA ILE A 191 -1.40 -3.87 -9.09
C ILE A 191 -0.08 -3.91 -9.86
N ILE A 192 0.17 -2.95 -10.76
CA ILE A 192 1.41 -2.90 -11.54
C ILE A 192 2.62 -2.72 -10.62
N ALA A 193 2.53 -1.82 -9.63
CA ALA A 193 3.60 -1.62 -8.65
C ALA A 193 3.87 -2.90 -7.84
N GLY A 194 2.82 -3.59 -7.40
CA GLY A 194 2.95 -4.85 -6.67
C GLY A 194 3.56 -5.98 -7.50
N LEU A 195 3.16 -6.10 -8.77
CA LEU A 195 3.76 -7.05 -9.72
C LEU A 195 5.24 -6.74 -9.99
N ALA A 196 5.58 -5.45 -10.20
CA ALA A 196 6.96 -5.03 -10.39
C ALA A 196 7.82 -5.35 -9.16
N MET A 197 7.29 -5.15 -7.95
CA MET A 197 7.99 -5.43 -6.71
C MET A 197 8.25 -6.94 -6.51
N ASN A 198 7.26 -7.77 -6.80
CA ASN A 198 7.41 -9.23 -6.80
C ASN A 198 8.41 -9.73 -7.86
N ARG A 199 8.42 -9.12 -9.06
CA ARG A 199 9.41 -9.44 -10.09
C ARG A 199 10.83 -9.09 -9.65
N MET A 200 11.03 -7.93 -9.05
CA MET A 200 12.34 -7.54 -8.50
C MET A 200 12.79 -8.50 -7.39
N ALA A 201 11.90 -8.88 -6.47
CA ALA A 201 12.21 -9.88 -5.44
C ALA A 201 12.64 -11.22 -6.07
N THR A 202 11.94 -11.67 -7.10
CA THR A 202 12.28 -12.93 -7.79
C THR A 202 13.62 -12.85 -8.52
N ALA A 203 13.97 -11.70 -9.10
CA ALA A 203 15.26 -11.47 -9.76
C ALA A 203 16.44 -11.54 -8.78
N MET A 204 16.25 -11.10 -7.53
CA MET A 204 17.28 -11.21 -6.48
C MET A 204 17.63 -12.66 -6.12
N LEU A 205 16.69 -13.60 -6.29
CA LEU A 205 16.96 -15.03 -6.11
C LEU A 205 17.65 -15.68 -7.33
N ARG A 206 17.40 -15.15 -8.54
CA ARG A 206 17.95 -15.71 -9.79
C ARG A 206 19.39 -15.30 -10.05
N SER A 207 19.90 -14.22 -9.48
CA SER A 207 21.32 -13.83 -9.64
C SER A 207 22.32 -14.76 -8.94
N ARG A 208 21.91 -15.98 -8.56
CA ARG A 208 22.70 -17.03 -7.92
C ARG A 208 22.93 -18.26 -8.80
N THR A 209 22.30 -18.33 -9.98
CA THR A 209 22.55 -19.37 -10.99
C THR A 209 23.30 -18.78 -12.16
#